data_AF-A0AAV8A140-F1
#
_entry.id   AF-A0AAV8A140-F1
#
_cell.length_a   1.000
_cell.length_b   1.000
_cell.length_c   1.000
_cell.angle_alpha   90.00
_cell.angle_beta   90.00
_cell.angle_gamma   90.00
#
_symmetry.space_group_name_H-M   'P 1'
#
loop_
_entity.id
_entity.type
_entity.pdbx_description
1 polymer ?
#
loop_
_entity_poly.entity_id
_entity_poly.type
_entity_poly.pdbx_seq_one_letter_code
_entity_poly.pdbx_strand_id
1 'polypeptide(L)'
;MGLVFSKDENYNEQDLIVTPTFNLENPLPIKEDQKFFKKAEDLIDEGFTILEDFKQYTGCNSLIRRAISQPSNESIRSAWIAVVPLVERQIKYFEFSNYISSFFLPGIFNRICIRTDEIEPIDYLVQHQSLVKQFLDLMDIIVMFDTIKMETPDLQNDFSYYRRFVSRKRDGYDFSKKLFKQGDGVKISLFFAQSTPMLKAFVFAVNDFKIKSGLEHKYILKTIAVLANVCTNMLKKKVFKIGSIKLFCIRAIVGLILSYDQLELKGAFNPDSPIDLKNSLTLLKNYQPTQYRLISMIKFSKHFNDNTTPNHILTIFDN
;
A
#
# COMPACT_ATOMS: atom_id res chain seq x y z
N MET A 1 30.96 41.64 5.02
CA MET A 1 31.43 41.16 3.70
C MET A 1 30.54 39.98 3.34
N GLY A 2 29.48 40.09 2.56
CA GLY A 2 29.25 40.96 1.42
C GLY A 2 29.37 40.11 0.16
N LEU A 3 28.28 39.43 -0.23
CA LEU A 3 28.10 38.91 -1.59
C LEU A 3 26.66 39.20 -2.03
N VAL A 4 26.58 40.26 -2.83
CA VAL A 4 25.43 40.71 -3.61
C VAL A 4 25.34 39.78 -4.82
N PHE A 5 24.19 39.15 -5.05
CA PHE A 5 23.86 38.60 -6.36
C PHE A 5 22.92 39.56 -7.09
N SER A 6 23.33 39.89 -8.31
CA SER A 6 22.71 40.81 -9.24
C SER A 6 21.25 40.45 -9.55
N LYS A 7 20.40 41.46 -9.57
CA LYS A 7 19.06 41.40 -10.16
C LYS A 7 19.21 41.20 -11.67
N ASP A 8 18.85 40.03 -12.16
CA ASP A 8 18.44 39.88 -13.56
C ASP A 8 17.02 40.42 -13.69
N GLU A 9 16.93 41.63 -14.24
CA GLU A 9 15.71 42.31 -14.63
C GLU A 9 15.10 41.61 -15.85
N ASN A 10 14.23 40.64 -15.62
CA ASN A 10 13.14 40.22 -16.52
C ASN A 10 12.21 39.19 -15.84
N TYR A 11 11.85 39.43 -14.58
CA TYR A 11 10.80 38.68 -13.91
C TYR A 11 9.49 39.45 -14.00
N ASN A 12 8.62 39.00 -14.91
CA ASN A 12 7.27 39.50 -15.06
C ASN A 12 6.45 39.06 -13.83
N GLU A 13 6.10 40.01 -12.95
CA GLU A 13 5.36 39.76 -11.69
C GLU A 13 3.93 39.22 -11.89
N GLN A 14 3.48 39.03 -13.14
CA GLN A 14 2.13 38.55 -13.47
C GLN A 14 2.02 37.04 -13.75
N ASP A 15 3.11 36.27 -13.71
CA ASP A 15 3.09 34.79 -13.89
C ASP A 15 3.23 33.99 -12.58
N LEU A 16 3.19 34.64 -11.42
CA LEU A 16 3.10 33.96 -10.13
C LEU A 16 1.65 33.53 -9.83
N ILE A 17 1.13 32.59 -10.64
CA ILE A 17 0.18 31.64 -10.09
C ILE A 17 0.99 30.83 -9.08
N VAL A 18 0.91 31.23 -7.81
CA VAL A 18 1.39 30.44 -6.67
C VAL A 18 0.58 29.15 -6.67
N THR A 19 1.01 28.22 -7.51
CA THR A 19 0.47 26.87 -7.49
C THR A 19 0.83 26.32 -6.11
N PRO A 20 -0.13 25.82 -5.34
CA PRO A 20 0.16 25.20 -4.06
C PRO A 20 1.25 24.14 -4.25
N THR A 21 2.43 24.37 -3.65
CA THR A 21 3.58 23.46 -3.82
C THR A 21 3.51 22.37 -2.78
N PHE A 22 3.19 21.14 -3.21
CA PHE A 22 3.31 19.95 -2.39
C PHE A 22 4.79 19.66 -2.09
N ASN A 23 5.17 19.68 -0.82
CA ASN A 23 6.47 19.17 -0.36
C ASN A 23 6.30 17.71 0.12
N LEU A 24 6.68 16.74 -0.72
CA LEU A 24 6.69 15.33 -0.33
C LEU A 24 8.04 14.86 0.25
N GLU A 25 9.08 15.70 0.22
CA GLU A 25 10.41 15.31 0.70
C GLU A 25 10.50 15.41 2.22
N ASN A 26 10.03 16.52 2.80
CA ASN A 26 10.03 16.70 4.25
C ASN A 26 8.92 17.67 4.72
N PRO A 27 7.64 17.27 4.59
CA PRO A 27 6.53 18.09 5.07
C PRO A 27 6.44 18.07 6.60
N LEU A 28 6.29 19.25 7.21
CA LEU A 28 6.10 19.38 8.66
C LEU A 28 4.60 19.33 9.02
N PRO A 29 4.22 18.69 10.14
CA PRO A 29 2.83 18.68 10.59
C PRO A 29 2.39 20.02 11.15
N ILE A 30 1.18 20.46 10.75
CA ILE A 30 0.49 21.56 11.41
C ILE A 30 0.10 21.16 12.83
N LYS A 31 -0.12 22.15 13.71
CA LYS A 31 -0.41 21.92 15.14
C LYS A 31 -1.56 20.94 15.38
N GLU A 32 -2.60 21.01 14.57
CA GLU A 32 -3.80 20.17 14.68
C GLU A 32 -3.52 18.68 14.38
N ASP A 33 -2.54 18.41 13.51
CA ASP A 33 -2.21 17.08 13.05
C ASP A 33 -1.13 16.40 13.90
N GLN A 34 -0.31 17.14 14.64
CA GLN A 34 0.87 16.65 15.36
C GLN A 34 0.62 15.37 16.18
N LYS A 35 -0.50 15.31 16.93
CA LYS A 35 -0.82 14.15 17.77
C LYS A 35 -1.11 12.89 16.96
N PHE A 36 -1.82 13.03 15.84
CA PHE A 36 -2.10 11.91 14.95
C PHE A 36 -0.86 11.55 14.14
N PHE A 37 -0.18 12.56 13.59
CA PHE A 37 1.05 12.42 12.81
C PHE A 37 2.08 11.54 13.53
N LYS A 38 2.38 11.81 14.81
CA LYS A 38 3.38 11.02 15.56
C LYS A 38 3.01 9.54 15.68
N LYS A 39 1.74 9.24 15.97
CA LYS A 39 1.28 7.83 16.07
C LYS A 39 1.23 7.14 14.71
N ALA A 40 0.90 7.90 13.67
CA ALA A 40 0.92 7.42 12.29
C ALA A 40 2.36 7.16 11.82
N GLU A 41 3.33 7.96 12.26
CA GLU A 41 4.76 7.78 11.97
C GLU A 41 5.27 6.46 12.53
N ASP A 42 5.01 6.17 13.82
CA ASP A 42 5.39 4.90 14.45
C ASP A 42 4.84 3.68 13.67
N LEU A 43 3.59 3.76 13.18
CA LEU A 43 2.98 2.71 12.37
C LEU A 43 3.66 2.56 10.99
N ILE A 44 3.95 3.68 10.32
CA ILE A 44 4.58 3.66 9.00
C ILE A 44 5.98 3.07 9.10
N ASP A 45 6.74 3.42 10.13
CA ASP A 45 8.06 2.84 10.42
C ASP A 45 8.00 1.33 10.70
N GLU A 46 6.99 0.89 11.46
CA GLU A 46 6.71 -0.53 11.64
C GLU A 46 6.39 -1.21 10.30
N GLY A 47 5.62 -0.54 9.43
CA GLY A 47 5.30 -1.04 8.10
C GLY A 47 6.54 -1.27 7.23
N PHE A 48 7.46 -0.31 7.18
CA PHE A 48 8.73 -0.50 6.49
C PHE A 48 9.59 -1.61 7.10
N THR A 49 9.61 -1.73 8.43
CA THR A 49 10.28 -2.82 9.13
C THR A 49 9.69 -4.18 8.75
N ILE A 50 8.36 -4.28 8.65
CA ILE A 50 7.65 -5.48 8.20
C ILE A 50 8.00 -5.81 6.75
N LEU A 51 8.12 -4.82 5.85
CA LEU A 51 8.53 -5.07 4.47
C LEU A 51 9.95 -5.64 4.39
N GLU A 52 10.89 -5.10 5.16
CA GLU A 52 12.26 -5.62 5.18
C GLU A 52 12.34 -7.04 5.73
N ASP A 53 11.60 -7.32 6.81
CA ASP A 53 11.45 -8.69 7.30
C ASP A 53 10.86 -9.58 6.21
N PHE A 54 9.72 -9.20 5.62
CA PHE A 54 8.98 -10.02 4.67
C PHE A 54 9.77 -10.34 3.39
N LYS A 55 10.62 -9.42 2.91
CA LYS A 55 11.56 -9.70 1.81
C LYS A 55 12.51 -10.87 2.12
N GLN A 56 12.81 -11.12 3.39
CA GLN A 56 13.69 -12.20 3.86
C GLN A 56 12.92 -13.46 4.25
N TYR A 57 11.60 -13.52 4.00
CA TYR A 57 10.80 -14.70 4.31
C TYR A 57 11.23 -15.88 3.43
N THR A 58 11.87 -16.87 4.06
CA THR A 58 12.26 -18.13 3.43
C THR A 58 11.44 -19.25 4.04
N GLY A 59 10.58 -19.88 3.25
CA GLY A 59 9.71 -20.95 3.73
C GLY A 59 10.45 -22.22 4.11
N CYS A 60 9.75 -23.12 4.80
CA CYS A 60 10.33 -24.40 5.27
C CYS A 60 9.76 -25.62 4.52
N ASN A 61 9.32 -25.41 3.28
CA ASN A 61 8.62 -26.41 2.47
C ASN A 61 9.36 -27.74 2.31
N SER A 62 10.70 -27.75 2.22
CA SER A 62 11.50 -28.98 2.16
C SER A 62 11.38 -29.82 3.44
N LEU A 63 11.43 -29.18 4.61
CA LEU A 63 11.26 -29.81 5.91
C LEU A 63 9.82 -30.32 6.09
N ILE A 64 8.84 -29.51 5.68
CA ILE A 64 7.42 -29.90 5.69
C ILE A 64 7.19 -31.14 4.81
N ARG A 65 7.72 -31.15 3.58
CA ARG A 65 7.60 -32.30 2.66
C ARG A 65 8.24 -33.55 3.26
N ARG A 66 9.42 -33.44 3.88
CA ARG A 66 10.08 -34.58 4.56
C ARG A 66 9.24 -35.10 5.73
N ALA A 67 8.70 -34.21 6.56
CA ALA A 67 7.85 -34.58 7.68
C ALA A 67 6.53 -35.27 7.27
N ILE A 68 6.01 -34.98 6.07
CA ILE A 68 4.81 -35.59 5.51
C ILE A 68 5.11 -36.92 4.82
N SER A 69 6.14 -36.97 3.97
CA SER A 69 6.47 -38.14 3.15
C SER A 69 7.23 -39.24 3.91
N GLN A 70 8.05 -38.87 4.89
CA GLN A 70 8.88 -39.76 5.70
C GLN A 70 8.73 -39.38 7.18
N PRO A 71 7.58 -39.67 7.81
CA PRO A 71 7.30 -39.23 9.17
C PRO A 71 8.19 -39.98 10.17
N SER A 72 9.02 -39.22 10.91
CA SER A 72 9.79 -39.68 12.06
C SER A 72 9.80 -38.59 13.13
N ASN A 73 10.13 -38.94 14.38
CA ASN A 73 10.21 -37.94 15.46
C ASN A 73 11.16 -36.79 15.11
N GLU A 74 12.27 -37.09 14.43
CA GLU A 74 13.24 -36.10 13.96
C GLU A 74 12.67 -35.24 12.82
N SER A 75 12.09 -35.84 11.77
CA SER A 75 11.58 -35.07 10.62
C SER A 75 10.43 -34.15 11.02
N ILE A 76 9.55 -34.63 11.89
CA ILE A 76 8.45 -33.86 12.47
C ILE A 76 8.97 -32.71 13.33
N ARG A 77 9.93 -32.98 14.23
CA ARG A 77 10.51 -31.96 15.13
C ARG A 77 11.21 -30.86 14.35
N SER A 78 11.98 -31.21 13.32
CA SER A 78 12.68 -30.26 12.46
C SER A 78 11.71 -29.35 11.71
N ALA A 79 10.63 -29.90 11.13
CA ALA A 79 9.59 -29.10 10.49
C ALA A 79 8.87 -28.18 11.50
N TRP A 80 8.58 -28.67 12.71
CA TRP A 80 7.96 -27.88 13.76
C TRP A 80 8.83 -26.69 14.20
N ILE A 81 10.11 -26.93 14.51
CA ILE A 81 11.04 -25.88 14.93
C ILE A 81 11.18 -24.81 13.84
N ALA A 82 11.20 -25.20 12.57
CA ALA A 82 11.31 -24.27 11.46
C ALA A 82 10.03 -23.48 11.19
N VAL A 83 8.85 -24.11 11.29
CA VAL A 83 7.58 -23.47 10.90
C VAL A 83 7.06 -22.49 11.94
N VAL A 84 7.32 -22.70 13.23
CA VAL A 84 6.83 -21.85 14.33
C VAL A 84 7.23 -20.37 14.15
N PRO A 85 8.52 -20.00 14.01
CA PRO A 85 8.92 -18.60 13.83
C PRO A 85 8.39 -17.99 12.53
N LEU A 86 8.22 -18.79 11.47
CA LEU A 86 7.61 -18.33 10.22
C LEU A 86 6.14 -17.96 10.41
N VAL A 87 5.40 -18.72 11.21
CA VAL A 87 4.01 -18.43 11.53
C VAL A 87 3.86 -17.22 12.45
N GLU A 88 4.79 -17.01 13.39
CA GLU A 88 4.85 -15.78 14.21
C GLU A 88 4.96 -14.53 13.31
N ARG A 89 5.83 -14.58 12.29
CA ARG A 89 5.96 -13.50 11.31
C ARG A 89 4.67 -13.27 10.52
N GLN A 90 4.02 -14.35 10.05
CA GLN A 90 2.73 -14.25 9.36
C GLN A 90 1.63 -13.61 10.21
N ILE A 91 1.59 -13.91 11.51
CA ILE A 91 0.66 -13.28 12.45
C ILE A 91 0.95 -11.80 12.58
N LYS A 92 2.23 -11.40 12.76
CA LYS A 92 2.62 -9.99 12.83
C LYS A 92 2.17 -9.20 11.59
N TYR A 93 2.35 -9.76 10.39
CA TYR A 93 1.90 -9.12 9.16
C TYR A 93 0.38 -8.93 9.11
N PHE A 94 -0.38 -9.95 9.55
CA PHE A 94 -1.84 -9.87 9.62
C PHE A 94 -2.30 -8.86 10.67
N GLU A 95 -1.69 -8.83 11.84
CA GLU A 95 -1.99 -7.86 12.90
C GLU A 95 -1.71 -6.42 12.46
N PHE A 96 -0.61 -6.20 11.75
CA PHE A 96 -0.31 -4.90 11.14
C PHE A 96 -1.43 -4.45 10.18
N SER A 97 -1.96 -5.35 9.34
CA SER A 97 -3.11 -5.04 8.47
C SER A 97 -4.37 -4.63 9.25
N ASN A 98 -4.61 -5.25 10.41
CA ASN A 98 -5.72 -4.89 11.29
C ASN A 98 -5.50 -3.52 11.93
N TYR A 99 -4.26 -3.17 12.28
CA TYR A 99 -3.95 -1.89 12.91
C TYR A 99 -4.07 -0.72 11.91
N ILE A 100 -3.62 -0.91 10.66
CA ILE A 100 -3.92 0.02 9.54
C ILE A 100 -5.44 0.24 9.43
N SER A 101 -6.20 -0.86 9.40
CA SER A 101 -7.65 -0.82 9.16
C SER A 101 -8.44 -0.17 10.30
N SER A 102 -8.04 -0.40 11.54
CA SER A 102 -8.79 0.04 12.73
C SER A 102 -8.38 1.42 13.25
N PHE A 103 -7.11 1.82 13.06
CA PHE A 103 -6.58 3.08 13.59
C PHE A 103 -6.23 4.07 12.47
N PHE A 104 -5.34 3.70 11.56
CA PHE A 104 -4.75 4.64 10.61
C PHE A 104 -5.76 5.17 9.60
N LEU A 105 -6.47 4.27 8.90
CA LEU A 105 -7.38 4.65 7.82
C LEU A 105 -8.54 5.55 8.32
N PRO A 106 -9.25 5.21 9.41
CA PRO A 106 -10.24 6.11 9.96
C PRO A 106 -9.64 7.46 10.42
N GLY A 107 -8.46 7.42 11.04
CA GLY A 107 -7.80 8.62 11.54
C GLY A 107 -7.35 9.58 10.44
N ILE A 108 -6.84 9.05 9.34
CA ILE A 108 -6.31 9.83 8.23
C ILE A 108 -7.42 10.34 7.33
N PHE A 109 -8.41 9.52 6.95
CA PHE A 109 -9.52 9.96 6.10
C PHE A 109 -10.39 11.01 6.79
N ASN A 110 -10.52 10.97 8.11
CA ASN A 110 -11.18 12.05 8.85
C ASN A 110 -10.48 13.41 8.73
N ARG A 111 -9.20 13.44 8.35
CA ARG A 111 -8.38 14.65 8.26
C ARG A 111 -8.08 15.09 6.84
N ILE A 112 -7.87 14.16 5.92
CA ILE A 112 -7.44 14.50 4.55
C ILE A 112 -8.59 14.51 3.54
N CYS A 113 -9.74 13.86 3.81
CA CYS A 113 -10.87 13.93 2.90
C CYS A 113 -11.66 15.22 3.09
N ILE A 114 -11.78 16.00 2.02
CA ILE A 114 -12.73 17.11 1.99
C ILE A 114 -14.15 16.60 2.16
N ARG A 115 -15.00 17.39 2.84
CA ARG A 115 -16.41 17.04 3.09
C ARG A 115 -17.41 17.98 2.44
N THR A 116 -16.91 18.84 1.56
CA THR A 116 -17.66 19.89 0.88
C THR A 116 -17.15 20.02 -0.55
N ASP A 117 -18.02 20.49 -1.44
CA ASP A 117 -17.64 20.85 -2.81
C ASP A 117 -17.27 22.34 -2.95
N GLU A 118 -17.28 23.11 -1.85
CA GLU A 118 -16.94 24.54 -1.81
C GLU A 118 -15.44 24.83 -1.86
N ILE A 119 -14.60 23.83 -1.53
CA ILE A 119 -13.14 23.96 -1.49
C ILE A 119 -12.56 22.98 -2.51
N GLU A 120 -11.64 23.48 -3.33
CA GLU A 120 -10.88 22.61 -4.23
C GLU A 120 -10.05 21.61 -3.42
N PRO A 121 -10.15 20.30 -3.68
CA PRO A 121 -9.48 19.29 -2.85
C PRO A 121 -7.97 19.51 -2.75
N ILE A 122 -7.36 20.02 -3.82
CA ILE A 122 -5.92 20.26 -3.83
C ILE A 122 -5.51 21.32 -2.80
N ASP A 123 -6.29 22.40 -2.65
CA ASP A 123 -6.01 23.49 -1.71
C ASP A 123 -6.13 23.01 -0.26
N TYR A 124 -7.10 22.12 0.01
CA TYR A 124 -7.24 21.48 1.31
C TYR A 124 -6.08 20.53 1.62
N LEU A 125 -5.74 19.64 0.69
CA LEU A 125 -4.68 18.64 0.90
C LEU A 125 -3.29 19.28 1.08
N VAL A 126 -3.06 20.47 0.51
CA VAL A 126 -1.84 21.26 0.71
C VAL A 126 -1.66 21.72 2.16
N GLN A 127 -2.74 21.92 2.90
CA GLN A 127 -2.66 22.30 4.31
C GLN A 127 -2.24 21.10 5.19
N HIS A 128 -2.54 19.89 4.72
CA HIS A 128 -2.29 18.62 5.42
C HIS A 128 -1.17 17.79 4.75
N GLN A 129 -0.16 18.44 4.15
CA GLN A 129 0.89 17.76 3.35
C GLN A 129 1.62 16.63 4.08
N SER A 130 1.85 16.77 5.37
CA SER A 130 2.53 15.75 6.19
C SER A 130 1.68 14.48 6.33
N LEU A 131 0.38 14.62 6.55
CA LEU A 131 -0.55 13.49 6.54
C LEU A 131 -0.75 12.92 5.15
N VAL A 132 -0.79 13.77 4.12
CA VAL A 132 -0.80 13.29 2.73
C VAL A 132 0.41 12.41 2.47
N LYS A 133 1.62 12.84 2.88
CA LYS A 133 2.82 12.02 2.74
C LYS A 133 2.70 10.68 3.49
N GLN A 134 2.21 10.66 4.72
CA GLN A 134 1.96 9.41 5.47
C GLN A 134 0.93 8.50 4.76
N PHE A 135 -0.10 9.07 4.14
CA PHE A 135 -1.04 8.29 3.34
C PHE A 135 -0.37 7.67 2.10
N LEU A 136 0.51 8.41 1.44
CA LEU A 136 1.30 7.90 0.31
C LEU A 136 2.33 6.84 0.75
N ASP A 137 2.92 6.98 1.95
CA ASP A 137 3.76 5.94 2.56
C ASP A 137 2.97 4.66 2.81
N LEU A 138 1.73 4.76 3.30
CA LEU A 138 0.86 3.61 3.42
C LEU A 138 0.56 2.97 2.04
N MET A 139 0.29 3.77 1.01
CA MET A 139 0.08 3.25 -0.36
C MET A 139 1.31 2.50 -0.87
N ASP A 140 2.51 3.03 -0.61
CA ASP A 140 3.76 2.36 -0.93
C ASP A 140 3.88 1.02 -0.18
N ILE A 141 3.61 1.02 1.13
CA ILE A 141 3.66 -0.18 1.96
C ILE A 141 2.69 -1.26 1.44
N ILE A 142 1.45 -0.88 1.13
CA ILE A 142 0.43 -1.81 0.61
C ILE A 142 0.91 -2.45 -0.70
N VAL A 143 1.38 -1.64 -1.66
CA VAL A 143 1.83 -2.12 -2.98
C VAL A 143 3.05 -3.03 -2.83
N MET A 144 4.01 -2.65 -2.01
CA MET A 144 5.22 -3.43 -1.78
C MET A 144 4.91 -4.75 -1.06
N PHE A 145 4.05 -4.72 -0.05
CA PHE A 145 3.65 -5.93 0.68
C PHE A 145 3.00 -6.95 -0.26
N ASP A 146 2.02 -6.50 -1.05
CA ASP A 146 1.29 -7.37 -1.97
C ASP A 146 2.20 -7.90 -3.09
N THR A 147 3.15 -7.09 -3.54
CA THR A 147 4.19 -7.50 -4.49
C THR A 147 5.06 -8.63 -3.91
N ILE A 148 5.60 -8.48 -2.70
CA ILE A 148 6.42 -9.51 -2.03
C ILE A 148 5.59 -10.78 -1.82
N LYS A 149 4.33 -10.62 -1.38
CA LYS A 149 3.43 -11.74 -1.13
C LYS A 149 3.20 -12.57 -2.38
N MET A 150 3.01 -11.95 -3.54
CA MET A 150 2.81 -12.67 -4.81
C MET A 150 4.01 -13.54 -5.19
N GLU A 151 5.21 -13.20 -4.71
CA GLU A 151 6.45 -13.96 -4.94
C GLU A 151 6.77 -14.96 -3.84
N THR A 152 5.92 -15.06 -2.80
CA THR A 152 6.16 -15.91 -1.62
C THR A 152 5.11 -17.02 -1.53
N PRO A 153 5.13 -18.03 -2.42
CA PRO A 153 4.15 -19.12 -2.42
C PRO A 153 4.20 -19.97 -1.14
N ASP A 154 5.33 -19.97 -0.44
CA ASP A 154 5.57 -20.80 0.74
C ASP A 154 4.68 -20.45 1.94
N LEU A 155 4.27 -19.19 2.08
CA LEU A 155 3.46 -18.68 3.21
C LEU A 155 2.27 -19.57 3.53
N GLN A 156 1.47 -19.88 2.49
CA GLN A 156 0.24 -20.64 2.65
C GLN A 156 0.52 -22.07 3.07
N ASN A 157 1.60 -22.68 2.57
CA ASN A 157 1.99 -24.04 2.91
C ASN A 157 2.48 -24.13 4.36
N ASP A 158 3.35 -23.21 4.77
CA ASP A 158 3.87 -23.12 6.13
C ASP A 158 2.72 -22.98 7.15
N PHE A 159 1.81 -22.03 6.91
CA PHE A 159 0.69 -21.78 7.82
C PHE A 159 -0.31 -22.93 7.84
N SER A 160 -0.59 -23.53 6.67
CA SER A 160 -1.47 -24.70 6.57
C SER A 160 -0.91 -25.90 7.31
N TYR A 161 0.40 -26.14 7.22
CA TYR A 161 1.08 -27.20 7.97
C TYR A 161 0.97 -26.96 9.47
N TYR A 162 1.32 -25.77 9.95
CA TYR A 162 1.22 -25.40 11.36
C TYR A 162 -0.21 -25.60 11.90
N ARG A 163 -1.23 -25.11 11.19
CA ARG A 163 -2.64 -25.27 11.59
C ARG A 163 -3.04 -26.74 11.76
N ARG A 164 -2.66 -27.60 10.79
CA ARG A 164 -2.92 -29.05 10.84
C ARG A 164 -2.15 -29.74 11.95
N PHE A 165 -0.94 -29.26 12.25
CA PHE A 165 -0.12 -29.80 13.32
C PHE A 165 -0.74 -29.52 14.70
N VAL A 166 -1.08 -28.25 14.97
CA VAL A 166 -1.70 -27.83 16.24
C VAL A 166 -3.07 -28.48 16.46
N SER A 167 -3.87 -28.66 15.41
CA SER A 167 -5.20 -29.28 15.55
C SER A 167 -5.15 -30.74 16.01
N ARG A 168 -4.03 -31.43 15.78
CA ARG A 168 -3.84 -32.85 16.11
C ARG A 168 -3.33 -33.10 17.53
N LYS A 169 -2.94 -32.06 18.28
CA LYS A 169 -2.48 -32.11 19.69
C LYS A 169 -1.54 -33.31 19.99
N ARG A 170 -0.37 -33.34 19.35
CA ARG A 170 0.60 -34.45 19.53
C ARG A 170 1.36 -34.37 20.86
N ASP A 171 1.46 -35.47 21.59
CA ASP A 171 2.21 -35.51 22.85
C ASP A 171 3.69 -35.12 22.67
N GLY A 172 4.26 -34.44 23.67
CA GLY A 172 5.67 -34.00 23.68
C GLY A 172 5.96 -32.68 22.96
N TYR A 173 4.93 -31.96 22.48
CA TYR A 173 5.06 -30.62 21.89
C TYR A 173 4.36 -29.57 22.76
N ASP A 174 5.01 -28.43 22.94
CA ASP A 174 4.43 -27.32 23.70
C ASP A 174 3.39 -26.57 22.84
N PHE A 175 2.11 -26.80 23.14
CA PHE A 175 0.99 -26.05 22.59
C PHE A 175 0.46 -24.99 23.56
N SER A 176 1.11 -24.77 24.71
CA SER A 176 0.68 -23.79 25.71
C SER A 176 0.68 -22.37 25.13
N LYS A 177 1.58 -22.09 24.19
CA LYS A 177 1.58 -20.89 23.35
C LYS A 177 0.85 -21.15 22.03
N LYS A 178 -0.48 -21.19 22.06
CA LYS A 178 -1.24 -20.98 20.82
C LYS A 178 -0.89 -19.58 20.31
N LEU A 179 -0.18 -19.51 19.18
CA LEU A 179 0.25 -18.24 18.60
C LEU A 179 -0.91 -17.31 18.23
N PHE A 180 -2.11 -17.83 18.03
CA PHE A 180 -3.31 -17.04 17.71
C PHE A 180 -4.55 -17.56 18.45
N LYS A 181 -5.54 -16.68 18.66
CA LYS A 181 -6.82 -17.03 19.29
C LYS A 181 -7.66 -17.92 18.38
N GLN A 182 -8.58 -18.69 18.97
CA GLN A 182 -9.49 -19.54 18.21
C GLN A 182 -10.32 -18.69 17.21
N GLY A 183 -10.32 -19.06 15.93
CA GLY A 183 -10.97 -18.32 14.86
C GLY A 183 -10.03 -17.44 14.03
N ASP A 184 -8.96 -16.88 14.62
CA ASP A 184 -8.04 -16.01 13.89
C ASP A 184 -7.19 -16.79 12.87
N GLY A 185 -6.96 -18.08 13.10
CA GLY A 185 -6.32 -18.95 12.11
C GLY A 185 -7.09 -19.04 10.79
N VAL A 186 -8.42 -18.91 10.78
CA VAL A 186 -9.20 -18.87 9.53
C VAL A 186 -9.02 -17.52 8.84
N LYS A 187 -9.07 -16.41 9.60
CA LYS A 187 -8.88 -15.06 9.07
C LYS A 187 -7.49 -14.88 8.44
N ILE A 188 -6.44 -15.36 9.12
CA ILE A 188 -5.07 -15.32 8.60
C ILE A 188 -4.95 -16.13 7.31
N SER A 189 -5.55 -17.33 7.25
CA SER A 189 -5.58 -18.11 6.01
C SER A 189 -6.30 -17.38 4.87
N LEU A 190 -7.45 -16.76 5.14
CA LEU A 190 -8.20 -16.00 4.14
C LEU A 190 -7.46 -14.75 3.68
N PHE A 191 -6.73 -14.09 4.58
CA PHE A 191 -5.85 -12.97 4.26
C PHE A 191 -4.80 -13.42 3.25
N PHE A 192 -3.95 -14.39 3.58
CA PHE A 192 -2.88 -14.83 2.67
C PHE A 192 -3.35 -15.57 1.41
N ALA A 193 -4.61 -16.02 1.36
CA ALA A 193 -5.22 -16.57 0.14
C ALA A 193 -5.47 -15.50 -0.94
N GLN A 194 -5.68 -14.22 -0.56
CA GLN A 194 -5.88 -13.13 -1.53
C GLN A 194 -4.60 -12.86 -2.31
N SER A 195 -4.67 -12.51 -3.60
CA SER A 195 -3.50 -12.06 -4.36
C SER A 195 -2.92 -10.75 -3.82
N THR A 196 -3.79 -9.84 -3.39
CA THR A 196 -3.45 -8.51 -2.86
C THR A 196 -4.07 -8.30 -1.46
N PRO A 197 -3.58 -9.02 -0.43
CA PRO A 197 -4.18 -9.03 0.90
C PRO A 197 -4.26 -7.65 1.55
N MET A 198 -3.22 -6.82 1.44
CA MET A 198 -3.20 -5.49 2.03
C MET A 198 -4.14 -4.54 1.31
N LEU A 199 -4.17 -4.57 -0.02
CA LEU A 199 -5.12 -3.77 -0.80
C LEU A 199 -6.57 -4.17 -0.47
N LYS A 200 -6.86 -5.47 -0.32
CA LYS A 200 -8.18 -5.93 0.09
C LYS A 200 -8.53 -5.43 1.49
N ALA A 201 -7.62 -5.54 2.46
CA ALA A 201 -7.83 -5.01 3.81
C ALA A 201 -8.12 -3.50 3.79
N PHE A 202 -7.36 -2.73 3.00
CA PHE A 202 -7.60 -1.31 2.78
C PHE A 202 -9.03 -1.04 2.25
N VAL A 203 -9.45 -1.75 1.20
CA VAL A 203 -10.78 -1.57 0.59
C VAL A 203 -11.90 -1.91 1.57
N PHE A 204 -11.75 -2.98 2.37
CA PHE A 204 -12.71 -3.32 3.43
C PHE A 204 -12.77 -2.21 4.48
N ALA A 205 -11.63 -1.72 4.94
CA ALA A 205 -11.56 -0.67 5.96
C ALA A 205 -12.15 0.66 5.47
N VAL A 206 -11.93 1.05 4.21
CA VAL A 206 -12.53 2.25 3.61
C VAL A 206 -14.07 2.13 3.58
N ASN A 207 -14.59 0.96 3.18
CA ASN A 207 -16.03 0.73 3.14
C ASN A 207 -16.66 0.74 4.54
N ASP A 208 -15.99 0.14 5.54
CA ASP A 208 -16.42 0.17 6.94
C ASP A 208 -16.36 1.61 7.51
N PHE A 209 -15.31 2.36 7.21
CA PHE A 209 -15.17 3.76 7.60
C PHE A 209 -16.28 4.63 7.02
N LYS A 210 -16.61 4.47 5.73
CA LYS A 210 -17.73 5.16 5.07
C LYS A 210 -19.04 4.96 5.84
N ILE A 211 -19.35 3.72 6.19
CA ILE A 211 -20.58 3.36 6.92
C ILE A 211 -20.58 4.02 8.30
N LYS A 212 -19.46 3.97 9.03
CA LYS A 212 -19.35 4.50 10.41
C LYS A 212 -19.30 6.01 10.50
N SER A 213 -18.67 6.68 9.55
CA SER A 213 -18.46 8.13 9.57
C SER A 213 -19.57 8.93 8.89
N GLY A 214 -20.39 8.27 8.07
CA GLY A 214 -21.35 8.94 7.18
C GLY A 214 -20.70 9.75 6.06
N LEU A 215 -19.38 9.66 5.87
CA LEU A 215 -18.68 10.35 4.79
C LEU A 215 -19.14 9.80 3.44
N GLU A 216 -19.55 10.68 2.53
CA GLU A 216 -19.96 10.26 1.20
C GLU A 216 -18.79 9.64 0.42
N HIS A 217 -19.09 8.54 -0.29
CA HIS A 217 -18.10 7.78 -1.06
C HIS A 217 -17.35 8.64 -2.09
N LYS A 218 -18.05 9.62 -2.69
CA LYS A 218 -17.49 10.54 -3.70
C LYS A 218 -16.27 11.30 -3.18
N TYR A 219 -16.25 11.69 -1.90
CA TYR A 219 -15.16 12.49 -1.35
C TYR A 219 -13.89 11.67 -1.13
N ILE A 220 -14.03 10.40 -0.76
CA ILE A 220 -12.89 9.46 -0.66
C ILE A 220 -12.29 9.24 -2.05
N LEU A 221 -13.11 8.96 -3.05
CA LEU A 221 -12.67 8.78 -4.44
C LEU A 221 -12.01 10.05 -5.00
N LYS A 222 -12.63 11.23 -4.80
CA LYS A 222 -12.07 12.53 -5.21
C LYS A 222 -10.70 12.76 -4.58
N THR A 223 -10.54 12.46 -3.29
CA THR A 223 -9.26 12.56 -2.58
C THR A 223 -8.20 11.64 -3.21
N ILE A 224 -8.52 10.35 -3.40
CA ILE A 224 -7.59 9.38 -4.00
C ILE A 224 -7.18 9.81 -5.42
N ALA A 225 -8.14 10.25 -6.23
CA ALA A 225 -7.87 10.69 -7.61
C ALA A 225 -6.98 11.94 -7.67
N VAL A 226 -7.25 12.93 -6.83
CA VAL A 226 -6.43 14.15 -6.75
C VAL A 226 -5.02 13.81 -6.32
N LEU A 227 -4.83 12.94 -5.33
CA LEU A 227 -3.50 12.51 -4.90
C LEU A 227 -2.73 11.76 -6.01
N ALA A 228 -3.41 10.93 -6.80
CA ALA A 228 -2.79 10.25 -7.93
C ALA A 228 -2.29 11.27 -8.97
N ASN A 229 -3.13 12.24 -9.31
CA ASN A 229 -2.81 13.30 -10.26
C ASN A 229 -1.70 14.24 -9.75
N VAL A 230 -1.69 14.56 -8.46
CA VAL A 230 -0.61 15.35 -7.82
C VAL A 230 0.72 14.62 -7.97
N CYS A 231 0.79 13.33 -7.59
CA CYS A 231 2.02 12.54 -7.72
C CYS A 231 2.50 12.47 -9.18
N THR A 232 1.57 12.23 -10.12
CA THR A 232 1.87 12.20 -11.56
C THR A 232 2.42 13.53 -12.06
N ASN A 233 1.81 14.65 -11.67
CA ASN A 233 2.26 15.99 -12.05
C ASN A 233 3.62 16.34 -11.45
N MET A 234 3.91 15.96 -10.21
CA MET A 234 5.21 16.19 -9.58
C MET A 234 6.33 15.44 -10.32
N LEU A 235 6.07 14.20 -10.77
CA LEU A 235 7.02 13.44 -11.58
C LEU A 235 7.23 14.06 -12.97
N LYS A 236 6.15 14.49 -13.64
CA LYS A 236 6.24 15.17 -14.96
C LYS A 236 7.07 16.44 -14.90
N LYS A 237 6.85 17.27 -13.87
CA LYS A 237 7.59 18.52 -13.64
C LYS A 237 9.04 18.28 -13.17
N LYS A 238 9.47 17.03 -12.99
CA LYS A 238 10.80 16.64 -12.50
C LYS A 238 11.18 17.37 -11.21
N VAL A 239 10.20 17.57 -10.32
CA VAL A 239 10.38 18.31 -9.06
C VAL A 239 11.43 17.61 -8.17
N PHE A 240 11.54 16.29 -8.27
CA PHE A 240 12.44 15.49 -7.45
C PHE A 240 13.84 15.37 -8.05
N LYS A 241 14.84 15.76 -7.25
CA LYS A 241 16.26 15.59 -7.58
C LYS A 241 16.75 14.17 -7.28
N ILE A 242 16.12 13.46 -6.35
CA ILE A 242 16.55 12.15 -5.84
C ILE A 242 15.76 11.02 -6.51
N GLY A 243 16.48 9.98 -6.99
CA GLY A 243 15.87 8.83 -7.67
C GLY A 243 14.95 7.98 -6.79
N SER A 244 15.24 7.84 -5.50
CA SER A 244 14.41 7.06 -4.56
C SER A 244 12.99 7.65 -4.42
N ILE A 245 12.86 8.99 -4.40
CA ILE A 245 11.56 9.66 -4.33
C ILE A 245 10.75 9.43 -5.61
N LYS A 246 11.42 9.34 -6.78
CA LYS A 246 10.72 9.04 -8.04
C LYS A 246 10.04 7.68 -8.00
N LEU A 247 10.76 6.64 -7.55
CA LEU A 247 10.19 5.30 -7.44
C LEU A 247 9.09 5.25 -6.38
N PHE A 248 9.29 5.92 -5.24
CA PHE A 248 8.26 6.07 -4.22
C PHE A 248 6.95 6.64 -4.82
N CYS A 249 7.02 7.76 -5.55
CA CYS A 249 5.84 8.35 -6.18
C CYS A 249 5.20 7.42 -7.20
N ILE A 250 5.97 6.65 -7.97
CA ILE A 250 5.43 5.65 -8.90
C ILE A 250 4.66 4.56 -8.14
N ARG A 251 5.22 4.03 -7.05
CA ARG A 251 4.53 3.03 -6.22
C ARG A 251 3.27 3.60 -5.58
N ALA A 252 3.32 4.84 -5.10
CA ALA A 252 2.16 5.53 -4.55
C ALA A 252 1.06 5.73 -5.61
N ILE A 253 1.41 6.15 -6.83
CA ILE A 253 0.47 6.26 -7.96
C ILE A 253 -0.20 4.91 -8.25
N VAL A 254 0.58 3.83 -8.32
CA VAL A 254 0.04 2.48 -8.53
C VAL A 254 -0.92 2.10 -7.40
N GLY A 255 -0.54 2.35 -6.14
CA GLY A 255 -1.40 2.09 -4.98
C GLY A 255 -2.71 2.86 -5.02
N LEU A 256 -2.68 4.13 -5.43
CA LEU A 256 -3.86 4.98 -5.56
C LEU A 256 -4.76 4.53 -6.73
N ILE A 257 -4.20 4.18 -7.88
CA ILE A 257 -4.95 3.65 -9.04
C ILE A 257 -5.65 2.35 -8.64
N LEU A 258 -4.91 1.40 -8.04
CA LEU A 258 -5.46 0.11 -7.61
C LEU A 258 -6.54 0.29 -6.52
N SER A 259 -6.34 1.23 -5.60
CA SER A 259 -7.32 1.56 -4.57
C SER A 259 -8.61 2.13 -5.19
N TYR A 260 -8.49 3.11 -6.09
CA TYR A 260 -9.62 3.68 -6.80
C TYR A 260 -10.36 2.59 -7.61
N ASP A 261 -9.61 1.74 -8.30
CA ASP A 261 -10.16 0.66 -9.14
C ASP A 261 -10.98 -0.36 -8.35
N GLN A 262 -10.61 -0.63 -7.10
CA GLN A 262 -11.37 -1.52 -6.23
C GLN A 262 -12.57 -0.83 -5.56
N LEU A 263 -12.48 0.48 -5.32
CA LEU A 263 -13.51 1.26 -4.60
C LEU A 263 -14.62 1.81 -5.51
N GLU A 264 -14.31 2.11 -6.77
CA GLU A 264 -15.28 2.62 -7.75
C GLU A 264 -15.94 1.48 -8.52
N LEU A 265 -17.25 1.56 -8.75
CA LEU A 265 -18.02 0.53 -9.44
C LEU A 265 -17.60 0.40 -10.90
N LYS A 266 -17.39 1.54 -11.58
CA LYS A 266 -16.90 1.57 -12.97
C LYS A 266 -15.39 1.35 -13.08
N GLY A 267 -14.66 1.35 -11.96
CA GLY A 267 -13.21 1.20 -11.93
C GLY A 267 -12.41 2.45 -12.25
N ALA A 268 -11.09 2.33 -12.12
CA ALA A 268 -10.16 3.42 -12.42
C ALA A 268 -9.92 3.58 -13.92
N PHE A 269 -10.12 2.51 -14.70
CA PHE A 269 -9.82 2.43 -16.14
C PHE A 269 -10.96 2.84 -17.05
N ASN A 270 -12.09 3.25 -16.48
CA ASN A 270 -13.20 3.82 -17.22
C ASN A 270 -12.79 5.15 -17.90
N PRO A 271 -13.32 5.47 -19.10
CA PRO A 271 -13.04 6.75 -19.77
C PRO A 271 -13.39 7.99 -18.93
N ASP A 272 -14.40 7.88 -18.05
CA ASP A 272 -14.86 8.97 -17.18
C ASP A 272 -14.00 9.11 -15.90
N SER A 273 -12.94 8.31 -15.75
CA SER A 273 -12.10 8.34 -14.56
C SER A 273 -11.40 9.70 -14.41
N PRO A 274 -11.43 10.31 -13.22
CA PRO A 274 -10.73 11.57 -12.97
C PRO A 274 -9.21 11.42 -12.88
N ILE A 275 -8.69 10.20 -12.89
CA ILE A 275 -7.24 9.93 -12.82
C ILE A 275 -6.63 10.06 -14.22
N ASP A 276 -5.53 10.81 -14.33
CA ASP A 276 -4.71 10.93 -15.54
C ASP A 276 -3.91 9.63 -15.77
N LEU A 277 -4.63 8.57 -16.14
CA LEU A 277 -4.08 7.23 -16.34
C LEU A 277 -3.01 7.22 -17.42
N LYS A 278 -3.23 7.94 -18.53
CA LYS A 278 -2.29 7.96 -19.65
C LYS A 278 -0.90 8.40 -19.18
N ASN A 279 -0.78 9.53 -18.48
CA ASN A 279 0.51 10.00 -18.00
C ASN A 279 1.04 9.14 -16.85
N SER A 280 0.16 8.74 -15.92
CA SER A 280 0.52 7.91 -14.75
C SER A 280 1.17 6.58 -15.18
N LEU A 281 0.53 5.86 -16.11
CA LEU A 281 1.00 4.58 -16.59
C LEU A 281 2.20 4.72 -17.56
N THR A 282 2.29 5.82 -18.31
CA THR A 282 3.48 6.12 -19.13
C THR A 282 4.72 6.38 -18.26
N LEU A 283 4.57 7.10 -17.14
CA LEU A 283 5.65 7.28 -16.16
C LEU A 283 6.12 5.93 -15.60
N LEU A 284 5.18 5.03 -15.27
CA LEU A 284 5.50 3.68 -14.82
C LEU A 284 6.22 2.87 -15.92
N LYS A 285 5.73 2.88 -17.16
CA LYS A 285 6.36 2.18 -18.30
C LYS A 285 7.81 2.62 -18.51
N ASN A 286 8.04 3.92 -18.47
CA ASN A 286 9.31 4.52 -18.84
C ASN A 286 10.32 4.59 -17.68
N TYR A 287 9.94 4.20 -16.46
CA TYR A 287 10.86 4.19 -15.33
C TYR A 287 11.92 3.12 -15.49
N GLN A 288 13.17 3.47 -15.15
CA GLN A 288 14.31 2.55 -15.18
C GLN A 288 14.93 2.38 -13.78
N PRO A 289 15.22 1.13 -13.35
CA PRO A 289 14.97 -0.13 -14.06
C PRO A 289 13.47 -0.44 -14.21
N THR A 290 13.10 -1.20 -15.25
CA THR A 290 11.70 -1.55 -15.52
C THR A 290 11.02 -2.20 -14.31
N GLN A 291 9.88 -1.65 -13.91
CA GLN A 291 9.12 -2.12 -12.74
C GLN A 291 8.09 -3.19 -13.14
N TYR A 292 8.57 -4.37 -13.57
CA TYR A 292 7.70 -5.45 -14.06
C TYR A 292 6.57 -5.81 -13.08
N ARG A 293 6.88 -5.85 -11.77
CA ARG A 293 5.91 -6.21 -10.73
C ARG A 293 4.75 -5.22 -10.63
N LEU A 294 5.07 -3.92 -10.61
CA LEU A 294 4.05 -2.86 -10.58
C LEU A 294 3.20 -2.88 -11.85
N ILE A 295 3.82 -3.11 -13.01
CA ILE A 295 3.11 -3.27 -14.29
C ILE A 295 2.16 -4.47 -14.22
N SER A 296 2.61 -5.62 -13.71
CA SER A 296 1.77 -6.80 -13.52
C SER A 296 0.59 -6.52 -12.60
N MET A 297 0.78 -5.80 -11.49
CA MET A 297 -0.33 -5.44 -10.59
C MET A 297 -1.41 -4.62 -11.30
N ILE A 298 -1.04 -3.69 -12.19
CA ILE A 298 -1.99 -2.95 -13.01
C ILE A 298 -2.67 -3.86 -14.04
N LYS A 299 -1.90 -4.65 -14.79
CA LYS A 299 -2.44 -5.54 -15.84
C LYS A 299 -3.46 -6.56 -15.32
N PHE A 300 -3.29 -7.00 -14.06
CA PHE A 300 -4.17 -7.94 -13.39
C PHE A 300 -5.14 -7.28 -12.39
N SER A 301 -5.31 -5.95 -12.45
CA SER A 301 -6.29 -5.26 -11.61
C SER A 301 -7.73 -5.57 -12.04
N LYS A 302 -8.70 -5.09 -11.26
CA LYS A 302 -10.11 -5.50 -11.38
C LYS A 302 -10.70 -5.14 -12.74
N HIS A 303 -10.48 -3.92 -13.22
CA HIS A 303 -11.13 -3.44 -14.45
C HIS A 303 -10.15 -3.12 -15.58
N PHE A 304 -8.84 -3.41 -15.44
CA PHE A 304 -7.87 -3.08 -16.50
C PHE A 304 -8.25 -3.72 -17.84
N ASN A 305 -8.65 -5.01 -17.82
CA ASN A 305 -9.01 -5.77 -19.03
C ASN A 305 -10.51 -5.68 -19.39
N ASP A 306 -11.26 -4.75 -18.82
CA ASP A 306 -12.68 -4.58 -19.18
C ASP A 306 -12.82 -4.07 -20.61
N ASN A 307 -13.90 -4.46 -21.29
CA ASN A 307 -14.21 -3.99 -22.66
C ASN A 307 -14.42 -2.48 -22.74
N THR A 308 -14.64 -1.81 -21.61
CA THR A 308 -14.82 -0.36 -21.51
C THR A 308 -13.49 0.39 -21.39
N THR A 309 -12.39 -0.29 -21.08
CA THR A 309 -11.07 0.33 -20.98
C THR A 309 -10.62 0.81 -22.37
N PRO A 310 -10.24 2.10 -22.52
CA PRO A 310 -9.77 2.61 -23.80
C PRO A 310 -8.57 1.82 -24.34
N ASN A 311 -8.57 1.52 -25.65
CA ASN A 311 -7.48 0.79 -26.31
C ASN A 311 -6.09 1.41 -26.07
N HIS A 312 -6.00 2.75 -26.05
CA HIS A 312 -4.74 3.45 -25.82
C HIS A 312 -4.19 3.27 -24.39
N ILE A 313 -5.02 2.85 -23.42
CA ILE A 313 -4.61 2.49 -22.07
C ILE A 313 -4.16 1.02 -22.03
N LEU A 314 -4.90 0.11 -22.69
CA LEU A 314 -4.54 -1.31 -22.78
C LEU A 314 -3.15 -1.51 -23.39
N THR A 315 -2.85 -0.78 -24.46
CA THR A 315 -1.60 -0.93 -25.20
C THR A 315 -0.43 -0.14 -24.63
N ILE A 316 -0.61 0.61 -23.51
CA ILE A 316 0.49 1.38 -22.92
C ILE A 316 1.67 0.47 -22.58
N PHE A 317 1.43 -0.73 -22.06
CA PHE A 317 2.48 -1.67 -21.67
C PHE A 317 2.82 -2.69 -22.75
N ASP A 318 2.33 -2.50 -23.97
CA ASP A 318 2.77 -3.27 -25.11
C ASP A 318 4.09 -2.67 -25.63
N ASN A 319 4.95 -3.54 -26.15
CA ASN A 319 6.30 -3.17 -26.58
C ASN A 319 6.28 -2.25 -27.80
#